data_AF-A0AAW6WR29-F1
#
_entry.id   AF-A0AAW6WR29-F1
#
_cell.length_a   1.000
_cell.length_b   1.000
_cell.length_c   1.000
_cell.angle_alpha   90.00
_cell.angle_beta   90.00
_cell.angle_gamma   90.00
#
_symmetry.space_group_name_H-M   'P 1'
#
loop_
_entity.id
_entity.type
_entity.pdbx_description
1 polymer ?
#
loop_
_entity_poly.entity_id
_entity_poly.type
_entity_poly.pdbx_seq_one_letter_code
_entity_poly.pdbx_strand_id
1 'polypeptide(L)'
;MRFIPLALGALILFSTHALADDSSATLGTGGLILQKTDKIALLSEDLYLSAAGIRISYRFRNLTNADYTTTIAFPMPAFPGGGSNSTTVVPDPVRDNFMKFQTAVDGQPVASQLEQRAFLVVDGQPDEEITDKLKALHISLVPTAEATEAAIGRLTNAQRKELVDAGIFDTGEGDYNGQPATLYPLWTLRSKYWRNQTFPKGSEIVVQQTYVPVVGSQSTLSLGAPDMDADQLKSYREKFCTDETFLKSARSLYKRISDDSAKGVQAFEQYLSYVITSGGNWAGPIGEFKLIVDKGDPKTLVSFCGNGVKKISPTQFEMDIKNYAPERDIDVLLLRTVSGQ
;
A
#
# COMPACT_ATOMS: atom_id res chain seq x y z
N MET A 1 49.62 27.75 -6.24
CA MET A 1 48.22 27.35 -6.53
C MET A 1 48.18 25.84 -6.61
N ARG A 2 47.65 25.15 -5.59
CA ARG A 2 47.55 23.69 -5.52
C ARG A 2 46.09 23.31 -5.78
N PHE A 3 45.86 22.55 -6.84
CA PHE A 3 44.56 21.97 -7.16
C PHE A 3 44.30 20.75 -6.26
N ILE A 4 43.15 20.72 -5.60
CA ILE A 4 42.62 19.54 -4.89
C ILE A 4 41.46 19.01 -5.74
N PRO A 5 41.45 17.73 -6.14
CA PRO A 5 40.33 17.19 -6.91
C PRO A 5 39.18 16.84 -5.94
N LEU A 6 37.99 17.35 -6.24
CA LEU A 6 36.74 16.94 -5.57
C LEU A 6 36.33 15.58 -6.15
N ALA A 7 36.39 14.53 -5.32
CA ALA A 7 35.78 13.25 -5.65
C ALA A 7 34.27 13.33 -5.40
N LEU A 8 33.49 13.37 -6.48
CA LEU A 8 32.03 13.33 -6.45
C LEU A 8 31.60 11.87 -6.21
N GLY A 9 31.29 11.52 -4.96
CA GLY A 9 30.72 10.23 -4.60
C GLY A 9 29.24 10.20 -4.97
N ALA A 10 28.86 9.34 -5.92
CA ALA A 10 27.47 9.08 -6.26
C ALA A 10 26.76 8.39 -5.08
N LEU A 11 25.75 9.07 -4.52
CA LEU A 11 24.88 8.51 -3.49
C LEU A 11 23.85 7.60 -4.18
N ILE A 12 23.93 6.31 -3.90
CA ILE A 12 22.92 5.33 -4.32
C ILE A 12 21.73 5.47 -3.37
N LEU A 13 20.61 5.98 -3.89
CA LEU A 13 19.33 6.06 -3.20
C LEU A 13 18.75 4.64 -3.05
N PHE A 14 18.63 4.15 -1.82
CA PHE A 14 17.81 2.97 -1.52
C PHE A 14 16.41 3.45 -1.17
N SER A 15 15.49 3.37 -2.14
CA SER A 15 14.05 3.45 -1.86
C SER A 15 13.70 2.26 -0.97
N THR A 16 13.27 2.50 0.27
CA THR A 16 12.73 1.45 1.12
C THR A 16 11.37 1.03 0.55
N HIS A 17 11.38 0.00 -0.30
CA HIS A 17 10.16 -0.61 -0.82
C HIS A 17 9.45 -1.29 0.36
N ALA A 18 8.22 -0.87 0.65
CA ALA A 18 7.32 -1.71 1.42
C ALA A 18 7.04 -2.97 0.59
N LEU A 19 7.00 -4.13 1.23
CA LEU A 19 6.78 -5.42 0.58
C LEU A 19 5.29 -5.80 0.79
N ALA A 20 4.63 -6.58 -0.07
CA ALA A 20 3.24 -7.02 0.10
C ALA A 20 2.89 -8.22 -0.78
N ASP A 21 3.70 -9.25 -0.64
CA ASP A 21 3.49 -10.58 -1.18
C ASP A 21 3.99 -11.58 -0.12
N ASP A 22 3.42 -12.79 -0.09
CA ASP A 22 3.86 -13.83 0.84
C ASP A 22 5.34 -14.12 0.59
N SER A 23 6.14 -14.02 1.64
CA SER A 23 7.56 -14.38 1.61
C SER A 23 7.93 -15.14 2.87
N SER A 24 8.92 -16.03 2.77
CA SER A 24 9.50 -16.64 3.98
C SER A 24 10.09 -15.54 4.86
N ALA A 25 10.10 -15.73 6.17
CA ALA A 25 10.59 -14.71 7.09
C ALA A 25 11.27 -15.32 8.32
N THR A 26 12.09 -14.51 9.00
CA THR A 26 12.60 -14.81 10.34
C THR A 26 12.36 -13.64 11.28
N LEU A 27 12.28 -13.94 12.57
CA LEU A 27 12.22 -12.93 13.60
C LEU A 27 13.64 -12.43 13.91
N GLY A 28 13.96 -11.19 13.51
CA GLY A 28 15.20 -10.51 13.86
C GLY A 28 15.03 -9.57 15.06
N THR A 29 16.13 -8.97 15.51
CA THR A 29 16.14 -7.96 16.59
C THR A 29 15.29 -6.71 16.26
N GLY A 30 14.98 -6.48 14.98
CA GLY A 30 14.11 -5.41 14.48
C GLY A 30 12.78 -5.86 13.88
N GLY A 31 12.27 -7.06 14.22
CA GLY A 31 10.98 -7.57 13.74
C GLY A 31 11.11 -8.60 12.62
N LEU A 32 10.00 -8.89 11.92
CA LEU A 32 9.99 -9.86 10.82
C LEU A 32 10.83 -9.39 9.62
N ILE A 33 11.81 -10.19 9.22
CA ILE A 33 12.67 -9.94 8.06
C ILE A 33 12.33 -10.98 6.99
N LEU A 34 11.98 -10.53 5.78
CA LEU A 34 11.72 -11.44 4.66
C LEU A 34 13.02 -12.15 4.24
N GLN A 35 12.89 -13.40 3.87
CA GLN A 35 13.97 -14.31 3.51
C GLN A 35 13.72 -14.92 2.14
N LYS A 36 14.82 -15.24 1.47
CA LYS A 36 14.79 -16.06 0.27
C LYS A 36 14.88 -17.54 0.65
N THR A 37 14.15 -18.38 -0.07
CA THR A 37 14.25 -19.84 0.07
C THR A 37 14.25 -20.52 -1.29
N ASP A 38 15.14 -21.50 -1.45
CA ASP A 38 15.23 -22.37 -2.63
C ASP A 38 14.39 -23.66 -2.46
N LYS A 39 13.74 -23.82 -1.32
CA LYS A 39 12.99 -25.04 -0.96
C LYS A 39 11.54 -25.02 -1.44
N ILE A 40 10.95 -23.84 -1.59
CA ILE A 40 9.55 -23.66 -1.97
C ILE A 40 9.47 -22.88 -3.27
N ALA A 41 8.82 -23.46 -4.29
CA ALA A 41 8.50 -22.77 -5.53
C ALA A 41 7.08 -22.20 -5.47
N LEU A 42 6.92 -20.98 -5.98
CA LEU A 42 5.61 -20.38 -6.25
C LEU A 42 5.20 -20.75 -7.68
N LEU A 43 4.38 -21.81 -7.82
CA LEU A 43 3.95 -22.32 -9.11
C LEU A 43 2.96 -21.40 -9.80
N SER A 44 2.08 -20.76 -9.04
CA SER A 44 1.18 -19.75 -9.58
C SER A 44 0.70 -18.76 -8.55
N GLU A 45 0.33 -17.58 -9.03
CA GLU A 45 -0.38 -16.56 -8.28
C GLU A 45 -1.53 -16.00 -9.13
N ASP A 46 -2.75 -16.14 -8.61
CA ASP A 46 -3.94 -15.48 -9.14
C ASP A 46 -4.27 -14.28 -8.24
N LEU A 47 -4.01 -13.08 -8.76
CA LEU A 47 -4.17 -11.80 -8.06
C LEU A 47 -5.37 -11.04 -8.62
N TYR A 48 -6.33 -10.71 -7.76
CA TYR A 48 -7.45 -9.81 -8.07
C TYR A 48 -7.33 -8.53 -7.26
N LEU A 49 -7.26 -7.40 -7.95
CA LEU A 49 -7.14 -6.05 -7.39
C LEU A 49 -8.41 -5.23 -7.65
N SER A 50 -9.02 -4.71 -6.58
CA SER A 50 -10.09 -3.73 -6.65
C SER A 50 -10.11 -2.84 -5.41
N ALA A 51 -10.70 -1.66 -5.51
CA ALA A 51 -10.91 -0.79 -4.35
C ALA A 51 -11.81 -1.41 -3.26
N ALA A 52 -12.65 -2.40 -3.61
CA ALA A 52 -13.55 -3.06 -2.67
C ALA A 52 -12.91 -4.26 -1.96
N GLY A 53 -11.80 -4.80 -2.49
CA GLY A 53 -11.17 -5.99 -1.96
C GLY A 53 -10.06 -6.53 -2.85
N ILE A 54 -9.04 -7.06 -2.20
CA ILE A 54 -7.94 -7.82 -2.78
C ILE A 54 -8.17 -9.29 -2.49
N ARG A 55 -7.94 -10.14 -3.49
CA ARG A 55 -7.96 -11.60 -3.34
C ARG A 55 -6.74 -12.18 -4.02
N ILE A 56 -6.07 -13.09 -3.33
CA ILE A 56 -4.85 -13.71 -3.81
C ILE A 56 -4.97 -15.21 -3.63
N SER A 57 -4.55 -15.98 -4.61
CA SER A 57 -4.49 -17.44 -4.54
C SER A 57 -3.13 -17.91 -5.04
N TYR A 58 -2.31 -18.42 -4.14
CA TYR A 58 -1.01 -18.99 -4.43
C TYR A 58 -1.09 -20.51 -4.53
N ARG A 59 -0.34 -21.10 -5.47
CA ARG A 59 0.00 -22.53 -5.45
C ARG A 59 1.49 -22.66 -5.15
N PHE A 60 1.82 -23.18 -3.98
CA PHE A 60 3.19 -23.42 -3.58
C PHE A 60 3.54 -24.89 -3.73
N ARG A 61 4.81 -25.20 -4.02
CA ARG A 61 5.34 -26.56 -4.05
C ARG A 61 6.59 -26.70 -3.19
N ASN A 62 6.61 -27.71 -2.31
CA ASN A 62 7.83 -28.11 -1.64
C ASN A 62 8.72 -28.91 -2.59
N LEU A 63 9.92 -28.39 -2.86
CA LEU A 63 10.92 -29.01 -3.74
C LEU A 63 11.81 -30.03 -3.02
N THR A 64 11.68 -30.15 -1.70
CA THR A 64 12.52 -31.02 -0.88
C THR A 64 11.86 -32.39 -0.65
N ASN A 65 12.65 -33.34 -0.13
CA ASN A 65 12.20 -34.69 0.23
C ASN A 65 11.74 -34.81 1.68
N ALA A 66 11.62 -33.70 2.41
CA ALA A 66 11.17 -33.63 3.79
C ALA A 66 10.11 -32.54 3.95
N ASP A 67 9.32 -32.63 5.01
CA ASP A 67 8.39 -31.54 5.35
C ASP A 67 9.21 -30.29 5.68
N TYR A 68 8.78 -29.14 5.16
CA TYR A 68 9.44 -27.87 5.39
C TYR A 68 8.51 -26.93 6.13
N THR A 69 8.89 -26.55 7.35
CA THR A 69 8.16 -25.55 8.14
C THR A 69 8.97 -24.26 8.18
N THR A 70 8.31 -23.15 7.87
CA THR A 70 8.90 -21.80 7.92
C THR A 70 7.87 -20.79 8.37
N THR A 71 8.33 -19.65 8.88
CA THR A 71 7.47 -18.48 9.04
C THR A 71 7.24 -17.84 7.68
N ILE A 72 5.98 -17.51 7.39
CA ILE A 72 5.53 -16.73 6.25
C ILE A 72 5.09 -15.37 6.77
N ALA A 73 5.52 -14.31 6.11
CA ALA A 73 5.03 -12.97 6.36
C ALA A 73 4.43 -12.39 5.07
N PHE A 74 3.23 -11.82 5.22
CA PHE A 74 2.56 -10.96 4.26
C PHE A 74 2.68 -9.51 4.77
N PRO A 75 3.67 -8.76 4.30
CA PRO A 75 3.78 -7.35 4.61
C PRO A 75 2.64 -6.57 3.94
N MET A 76 2.22 -5.46 4.54
CA MET A 76 1.18 -4.60 3.98
C MET A 76 1.81 -3.33 3.41
N PRO A 77 1.18 -2.68 2.41
CA PRO A 77 1.56 -1.33 2.03
C PRO A 77 1.62 -0.41 3.26
N ALA A 78 2.61 0.48 3.28
CA ALA A 78 2.73 1.47 4.34
C ALA A 78 1.48 2.36 4.37
N PHE A 79 0.97 2.62 5.57
CA PHE A 79 -0.21 3.44 5.78
C PHE A 79 0.20 4.77 6.46
N PRO A 80 0.40 5.85 5.70
CA PRO A 80 0.72 7.15 6.27
C PRO A 80 -0.51 7.78 6.94
N GLY A 81 -0.29 8.40 8.10
CA GLY A 81 -1.22 9.35 8.68
C GLY A 81 -1.31 10.60 7.80
N GLY A 82 -2.50 10.87 7.26
CA GLY A 82 -2.68 11.96 6.29
C GLY A 82 -2.96 13.33 6.91
N GLY A 83 -2.83 13.48 8.23
CA GLY A 83 -3.18 14.70 8.94
C GLY A 83 -4.66 15.09 8.77
N SER A 84 -4.95 16.36 9.02
CA SER A 84 -6.31 16.94 8.90
C SER A 84 -6.91 16.85 7.49
N ASN A 85 -6.06 16.79 6.46
CA ASN A 85 -6.47 16.73 5.05
C ASN A 85 -6.58 15.31 4.49
N SER A 86 -6.45 14.27 5.32
CA SER A 86 -6.56 12.89 4.87
C SER A 86 -7.96 12.59 4.33
N THR A 87 -8.03 12.04 3.12
CA THR A 87 -9.27 11.50 2.52
C THR A 87 -9.24 9.98 2.36
N THR A 88 -8.31 9.35 3.08
CA THR A 88 -8.07 7.91 3.02
C THR A 88 -9.24 7.14 3.62
N VAL A 89 -9.77 6.18 2.87
CA VAL A 89 -10.85 5.31 3.36
C VAL A 89 -10.24 4.07 4.03
N VAL A 90 -10.51 3.91 5.32
CA VAL A 90 -10.03 2.79 6.14
C VAL A 90 -11.20 1.84 6.46
N PRO A 91 -11.10 0.52 6.18
CA PRO A 91 -12.25 -0.39 6.28
C PRO A 91 -12.77 -0.66 7.70
N ASP A 92 -11.88 -0.67 8.69
CA ASP A 92 -12.19 -0.83 10.12
C ASP A 92 -11.18 0.00 10.96
N PRO A 93 -11.36 1.32 11.03
CA PRO A 93 -10.32 2.24 11.51
C PRO A 93 -9.96 2.07 12.97
N VAL A 94 -10.76 1.35 13.78
CA VAL A 94 -10.57 1.21 15.23
C VAL A 94 -10.01 -0.14 15.66
N ARG A 95 -9.72 -1.03 14.71
CA ARG A 95 -9.15 -2.37 14.97
C ARG A 95 -7.73 -2.46 14.42
N ASP A 96 -6.87 -3.23 15.09
CA ASP A 96 -5.51 -3.49 14.58
C ASP A 96 -5.53 -4.19 13.21
N ASN A 97 -6.48 -5.11 12.99
CA ASN A 97 -6.77 -5.69 11.67
C ASN A 97 -7.71 -4.79 10.84
N PHE A 98 -7.32 -3.54 10.62
CA PHE A 98 -8.14 -2.51 9.96
C PHE A 98 -8.45 -2.82 8.49
N MET A 99 -7.71 -3.74 7.86
CA MET A 99 -7.92 -4.19 6.47
C MET A 99 -8.71 -5.50 6.38
N LYS A 100 -9.14 -6.08 7.51
CA LYS A 100 -9.91 -7.34 7.54
C LYS A 100 -9.17 -8.49 6.83
N PHE A 101 -7.85 -8.57 7.04
CA PHE A 101 -7.00 -9.59 6.46
C PHE A 101 -7.39 -10.99 6.95
N GLN A 102 -7.48 -11.93 6.00
CA GLN A 102 -7.81 -13.33 6.24
C GLN A 102 -6.90 -14.23 5.42
N THR A 103 -6.66 -15.43 5.92
CA THR A 103 -5.89 -16.46 5.24
C THR A 103 -6.59 -17.80 5.33
N ALA A 104 -6.57 -18.56 4.24
CA ALA A 104 -6.95 -19.96 4.21
C ALA A 104 -5.84 -20.79 3.56
N VAL A 105 -5.64 -22.02 4.04
CA VAL A 105 -4.71 -22.99 3.48
C VAL A 105 -5.50 -24.24 3.16
N ASP A 106 -5.46 -24.67 1.89
CA ASP A 106 -6.24 -25.80 1.36
C ASP A 106 -7.73 -25.70 1.73
N GLY A 107 -8.27 -24.47 1.66
CA GLY A 107 -9.67 -24.16 1.97
C GLY A 107 -10.00 -24.05 3.46
N GLN A 108 -9.05 -24.29 4.37
CA GLN A 108 -9.26 -24.17 5.81
C GLN A 108 -8.75 -22.81 6.32
N PRO A 109 -9.56 -22.03 7.06
CA PRO A 109 -9.09 -20.78 7.67
C PRO A 109 -7.90 -21.00 8.61
N VAL A 110 -6.88 -20.16 8.48
CA VAL A 110 -5.71 -20.17 9.36
C VAL A 110 -5.52 -18.78 9.95
N ALA A 111 -5.32 -18.71 11.26
CA ALA A 111 -5.06 -17.46 11.95
C ALA A 111 -3.67 -16.94 11.61
N SER A 112 -3.58 -15.63 11.30
CA SER A 112 -2.32 -14.91 11.18
C SER A 112 -2.12 -14.02 12.41
N GLN A 113 -0.88 -13.92 12.86
CA GLN A 113 -0.45 -12.93 13.82
C GLN A 113 -0.14 -11.61 13.11
N LEU A 114 -0.17 -10.50 13.85
CA LEU A 114 0.03 -9.16 13.30
C LEU A 114 1.19 -8.48 14.02
N GLU A 115 2.19 -8.05 13.24
CA GLU A 115 3.25 -7.14 13.71
C GLU A 115 2.96 -5.73 13.15
N GLN A 116 3.03 -4.73 14.02
CA GLN A 116 2.83 -3.33 13.67
C GLN A 116 3.93 -2.45 14.27
N ARG A 117 4.40 -1.51 13.46
CA ARG A 117 5.41 -0.51 13.83
C ARG A 117 5.06 0.86 13.26
N ALA A 118 5.24 1.90 14.06
CA ALA A 118 4.91 3.28 13.71
C ALA A 118 6.19 4.11 13.56
N PHE A 119 6.26 4.88 12.49
CA PHE A 119 7.43 5.68 12.14
C PHE A 119 7.05 7.12 11.82
N LEU A 120 7.80 8.10 12.32
CA LEU A 120 7.82 9.43 11.74
C LEU A 120 8.75 9.39 10.54
N VAL A 121 8.22 9.78 9.37
CA VAL A 121 8.93 9.77 8.10
C VAL A 121 9.06 11.21 7.64
N VAL A 122 10.30 11.70 7.56
CA VAL A 122 10.61 13.07 7.13
C VAL A 122 11.58 12.98 5.95
N ASP A 123 11.26 13.68 4.86
CA ASP A 123 12.06 13.65 3.65
C ASP A 123 13.52 14.05 3.92
N GLY A 124 14.44 13.20 3.48
CA GLY A 124 15.88 13.40 3.66
C GLY A 124 16.40 13.05 5.06
N GLN A 125 15.57 12.51 5.96
CA GLN A 125 15.99 12.03 7.28
C GLN A 125 15.75 10.52 7.43
N PRO A 126 16.49 9.83 8.31
CA PRO A 126 16.16 8.47 8.70
C PRO A 126 14.78 8.42 9.38
N ASP A 127 14.01 7.36 9.12
CA ASP A 127 12.75 7.11 9.82
C ASP A 127 12.98 7.00 11.33
N GLU A 128 12.18 7.71 12.12
CA GLU A 128 12.18 7.60 13.58
C GLU A 128 11.06 6.64 14.02
N GLU A 129 11.42 5.52 14.63
CA GLU A 129 10.43 4.59 15.19
C GLU A 129 9.85 5.12 16.51
N ILE A 130 8.53 5.33 16.54
CA ILE A 130 7.79 5.84 17.71
C ILE A 130 6.83 4.81 18.33
N THR A 131 6.94 3.53 17.92
CA THR A 131 6.06 2.43 18.35
C THR A 131 5.89 2.37 19.87
N ASP A 132 6.99 2.37 20.62
CA ASP A 132 6.95 2.22 22.08
C ASP A 132 6.39 3.47 22.76
N LYS A 133 6.64 4.66 22.20
CA LYS A 133 6.07 5.93 22.70
C LYS A 133 4.55 5.92 22.61
N LEU A 134 3.99 5.50 21.48
CA LEU A 134 2.54 5.40 21.29
C LEU A 134 1.92 4.34 22.22
N LYS A 135 2.56 3.16 22.33
CA LYS A 135 2.10 2.09 23.23
C LYS A 135 2.10 2.50 24.70
N ALA A 136 3.14 3.20 25.16
CA ALA A 136 3.24 3.70 26.53
C ALA A 136 2.13 4.70 26.90
N LEU A 137 1.61 5.44 25.91
CA LEU A 137 0.49 6.37 26.05
C LEU A 137 -0.87 5.75 25.74
N HIS A 138 -0.91 4.44 25.46
CA HIS A 138 -2.11 3.71 25.01
C HIS A 138 -2.76 4.31 23.76
N ILE A 139 -1.97 4.96 22.90
CA ILE A 139 -2.41 5.48 21.60
C ILE A 139 -2.35 4.33 20.58
N SER A 140 -3.42 4.15 19.82
CA SER A 140 -3.46 3.15 18.74
C SER A 140 -2.34 3.42 17.73
N LEU A 141 -1.76 2.36 17.16
CA LEU A 141 -0.80 2.49 16.06
C LEU A 141 -1.48 2.76 14.71
N VAL A 142 -2.80 2.53 14.60
CA VAL A 142 -3.58 2.86 13.40
C VAL A 142 -3.69 4.39 13.31
N PRO A 143 -3.12 5.04 12.28
CA PRO A 143 -3.05 6.49 12.19
C PRO A 143 -4.37 7.08 11.66
N THR A 144 -5.45 6.93 12.43
CA THR A 144 -6.73 7.61 12.20
C THR A 144 -7.15 8.42 13.43
N ALA A 145 -7.93 9.48 13.22
CA ALA A 145 -8.47 10.26 14.32
C ALA A 145 -9.36 9.38 15.21
N GLU A 146 -10.18 8.53 14.59
CA GLU A 146 -11.10 7.60 15.25
C GLU A 146 -10.37 6.58 16.15
N ALA A 147 -9.22 6.06 15.71
CA ALA A 147 -8.45 5.10 16.50
C ALA A 147 -7.78 5.73 17.72
N THR A 148 -7.48 7.03 17.66
CA THR A 148 -6.61 7.72 18.61
C THR A 148 -7.39 8.61 19.58
N GLU A 149 -8.62 9.00 19.23
CA GLU A 149 -9.49 9.93 19.97
C GLU A 149 -9.58 9.61 21.47
N ALA A 150 -9.93 8.37 21.80
CA ALA A 150 -10.14 7.97 23.20
C ALA A 150 -8.85 8.05 24.04
N ALA A 151 -7.69 7.80 23.45
CA ALA A 151 -6.40 7.91 24.13
C ALA A 151 -6.02 9.39 24.32
N ILE A 152 -6.15 10.19 23.26
CA ILE A 152 -5.88 11.64 23.27
C ILE A 152 -6.75 12.36 24.30
N GLY A 153 -8.02 11.97 24.43
CA GLY A 153 -8.96 12.55 25.41
C GLY A 153 -8.54 12.33 26.87
N ARG A 154 -7.73 11.30 27.16
CA ARG A 154 -7.22 11.01 28.50
C ARG A 154 -5.91 11.73 28.84
N LEU A 155 -5.23 12.27 27.85
CA LEU A 155 -3.96 12.97 28.05
C LEU A 155 -4.19 14.32 28.73
N THR A 156 -3.16 14.80 29.44
CA THR A 156 -3.12 16.18 29.95
C THR A 156 -2.88 17.16 28.80
N ASN A 157 -3.18 18.45 29.03
CA ASN A 157 -2.88 19.50 28.05
C ASN A 157 -1.39 19.56 27.69
N ALA A 158 -0.51 19.35 28.67
CA ALA A 158 0.93 19.32 28.46
C ALA A 158 1.35 18.15 27.56
N GLN A 159 0.83 16.95 27.82
CA GLN A 159 1.11 15.77 26.98
C GLN A 159 0.59 15.95 25.54
N ARG A 160 -0.62 16.47 25.36
CA ARG A 160 -1.14 16.77 24.02
C ARG A 160 -0.25 17.76 23.29
N LYS A 161 0.13 18.85 23.97
CA LYS A 161 1.02 19.84 23.39
C LYS A 161 2.39 19.25 23.02
N GLU A 162 2.97 18.43 23.88
CA GLU A 162 4.26 17.76 23.60
C GLU A 162 4.19 16.87 22.36
N LEU A 163 3.10 16.13 22.17
CA LEU A 163 2.93 15.27 20.99
C LEU A 163 2.79 16.09 19.70
N VAL A 164 2.12 17.24 19.75
CA VAL A 164 2.01 18.18 18.63
C VAL A 164 3.35 18.86 18.34
N ASP A 165 4.03 19.36 19.38
CA ASP A 165 5.34 20.01 19.26
C ASP A 165 6.41 19.03 18.71
N ALA A 166 6.23 17.72 18.95
CA ALA A 166 7.07 16.65 18.40
C ALA A 166 6.66 16.20 16.98
N GLY A 167 5.64 16.82 16.35
CA GLY A 167 5.19 16.47 15.01
C GLY A 167 4.50 15.10 14.89
N ILE A 168 4.01 14.54 16.01
CA ILE A 168 3.29 13.26 16.00
C ILE A 168 1.82 13.46 15.61
N PHE A 169 1.27 14.63 15.90
CA PHE A 169 -0.08 15.01 15.54
C PHE A 169 -0.13 16.38 14.86
N ASP A 170 -0.97 16.49 13.86
CA ASP A 170 -1.45 17.72 13.24
C ASP A 170 -2.71 18.21 13.95
N THR A 171 -2.85 19.53 14.07
CA THR A 171 -3.98 20.20 14.71
C THR A 171 -4.98 20.75 13.69
N GLY A 172 -4.68 20.63 12.40
CA GLY A 172 -5.42 21.29 11.33
C GLY A 172 -4.96 22.73 11.15
N GLU A 173 -5.71 23.68 11.72
CA GLU A 173 -5.42 25.10 11.57
C GLU A 173 -5.03 25.77 12.89
N GLY A 174 -3.95 26.58 12.85
CA GLY A 174 -3.55 27.49 13.93
C GLY A 174 -2.62 26.90 14.99
N ASP A 175 -2.10 27.79 15.84
CA ASP A 175 -1.22 27.41 16.95
C ASP A 175 -1.98 26.63 18.03
N TYR A 176 -1.40 25.51 18.48
CA TYR A 176 -2.04 24.64 19.46
C TYR A 176 -1.50 24.85 20.88
N ASN A 177 -2.42 25.10 21.82
CA ASN A 177 -2.14 25.40 23.23
C ASN A 177 -2.36 24.20 24.18
N GLY A 178 -2.61 23.00 23.65
CA GLY A 178 -2.82 21.77 24.45
C GLY A 178 -4.27 21.50 24.88
N GLN A 179 -5.21 22.42 24.61
CA GLN A 179 -6.62 22.20 24.97
C GLN A 179 -7.24 21.03 24.18
N PRO A 180 -8.25 20.34 24.72
CA PRO A 180 -8.92 19.26 23.98
C PRO A 180 -9.38 19.73 22.58
N ALA A 181 -8.93 19.00 21.57
CA ALA A 181 -9.26 19.21 20.16
C ALA A 181 -9.10 17.89 19.42
N THR A 182 -9.66 17.79 18.21
CA THR A 182 -9.31 16.70 17.29
C THR A 182 -7.86 16.87 16.90
N LEU A 183 -7.06 15.82 17.11
CA LEU A 183 -5.67 15.75 16.67
C LEU A 183 -5.55 14.64 15.64
N TYR A 184 -4.85 14.93 14.55
CA TYR A 184 -4.74 14.05 13.40
C TYR A 184 -3.36 13.40 13.38
N PRO A 185 -3.26 12.07 13.44
CA PRO A 185 -1.98 11.39 13.51
C PRO A 185 -1.16 11.56 12.22
N LEU A 186 0.16 11.75 12.37
CA LEU A 186 1.10 12.02 11.27
C LEU A 186 2.07 10.87 10.99
N TRP A 187 2.10 9.81 11.79
CA TRP A 187 3.04 8.72 11.59
C TRP A 187 2.62 7.78 10.48
N THR A 188 3.60 7.09 9.89
CA THR A 188 3.40 5.98 8.98
C THR A 188 3.36 4.65 9.73
N LEU A 189 2.29 3.90 9.56
CA LEU A 189 2.14 2.54 10.06
C LEU A 189 2.67 1.52 9.04
N ARG A 190 3.53 0.63 9.49
CA ARG A 190 3.97 -0.55 8.73
C ARG A 190 3.43 -1.80 9.43
N SER A 191 2.65 -2.60 8.69
CA SER A 191 2.00 -3.82 9.22
C SER A 191 2.52 -5.06 8.48
N LYS A 192 2.63 -6.18 9.20
CA LYS A 192 2.94 -7.51 8.62
C LYS A 192 2.05 -8.55 9.26
N TYR A 193 1.29 -9.27 8.45
CA TYR A 193 0.62 -10.49 8.89
C TYR A 193 1.57 -11.66 8.76
N TRP A 194 1.58 -12.59 9.71
CA TRP A 194 2.50 -13.72 9.65
C TRP A 194 1.94 -14.98 10.30
N ARG A 195 2.42 -16.12 9.81
CA ARG A 195 2.05 -17.44 10.31
C ARG A 195 3.19 -18.43 10.14
N ASN A 196 3.21 -19.48 10.94
CA ASN A 196 4.04 -20.64 10.64
C ASN A 196 3.29 -21.51 9.63
N GLN A 197 3.97 -21.87 8.54
CA GLN A 197 3.42 -22.68 7.46
C GLN A 197 4.27 -23.94 7.32
N THR A 198 3.60 -25.09 7.29
CA THR A 198 4.22 -26.35 6.87
C THR A 198 3.85 -26.62 5.43
N PHE A 199 4.86 -26.95 4.64
CA PHE A 199 4.74 -27.43 3.27
C PHE A 199 5.11 -28.93 3.28
N PRO A 200 4.15 -29.85 3.09
CA PRO A 200 4.44 -31.29 3.10
C PRO A 200 5.40 -31.68 1.98
N LYS A 201 6.25 -32.68 2.22
CA LYS A 201 7.30 -33.12 1.28
C LYS A 201 6.73 -33.38 -0.12
N GLY A 202 7.33 -32.78 -1.15
CA GLY A 202 6.94 -32.97 -2.55
C GLY A 202 5.50 -32.60 -2.91
N SER A 203 4.71 -32.03 -1.98
CA SER A 203 3.31 -31.68 -2.18
C SER A 203 3.14 -30.23 -2.61
N GLU A 204 2.00 -29.98 -3.23
CA GLU A 204 1.50 -28.65 -3.52
C GLU A 204 0.45 -28.27 -2.45
N ILE A 205 0.44 -27.00 -2.07
CA ILE A 205 -0.61 -26.44 -1.20
C ILE A 205 -1.17 -25.18 -1.84
N VAL A 206 -2.44 -24.91 -1.57
CA VAL A 206 -3.12 -23.68 -1.96
C VAL A 206 -3.20 -22.75 -0.77
N VAL A 207 -2.67 -21.54 -0.92
CA VAL A 207 -2.79 -20.48 0.08
C VAL A 207 -3.65 -19.38 -0.51
N GLN A 208 -4.73 -19.01 0.18
CA GLN A 208 -5.62 -17.94 -0.24
C GLN A 208 -5.61 -16.83 0.79
N GLN A 209 -5.58 -15.60 0.30
CA GLN A 209 -5.58 -14.40 1.14
C GLN A 209 -6.61 -13.41 0.63
N THR A 210 -7.27 -12.73 1.56
CA THR A 210 -8.21 -11.66 1.25
C THR A 210 -8.01 -10.51 2.22
N TYR A 211 -8.17 -9.29 1.73
CA TYR A 211 -8.24 -8.08 2.56
C TYR A 211 -8.91 -6.95 1.79
N VAL A 212 -9.35 -5.91 2.50
CA VAL A 212 -9.86 -4.68 1.91
C VAL A 212 -8.72 -3.65 1.94
N PRO A 213 -8.29 -3.12 0.78
CA PRO A 213 -7.14 -2.23 0.75
C PRO A 213 -7.47 -0.87 1.38
N VAL A 214 -6.46 -0.21 1.93
CA VAL A 214 -6.53 1.22 2.20
C VAL A 214 -6.42 1.96 0.88
N VAL A 215 -7.47 2.67 0.50
CA VAL A 215 -7.52 3.38 -0.77
C VAL A 215 -7.13 4.83 -0.54
N GLY A 216 -5.97 5.22 -1.08
CA GLY A 216 -5.57 6.61 -1.14
C GLY A 216 -6.50 7.38 -2.06
N SER A 217 -6.86 8.60 -1.69
CA SER A 217 -7.72 9.46 -2.49
C SER A 217 -7.16 10.88 -2.50
N GLN A 218 -7.35 11.58 -3.61
CA GLN A 218 -7.30 13.04 -3.64
C GLN A 218 -8.73 13.54 -3.81
N SER A 219 -9.13 14.59 -3.10
CA SER A 219 -10.50 15.13 -3.19
C SER A 219 -10.85 15.72 -4.55
N THR A 220 -9.83 15.99 -5.38
CA THR A 220 -9.96 16.63 -6.70
C THR A 220 -9.21 15.82 -7.75
N LEU A 221 -9.67 15.92 -9.00
CA LEU A 221 -8.91 15.45 -10.16
C LEU A 221 -7.84 16.49 -10.52
N SER A 222 -6.57 16.11 -10.45
CA SER A 222 -5.46 16.94 -10.92
C SER A 222 -5.03 16.55 -12.33
N LEU A 223 -5.00 15.25 -12.64
CA LEU A 223 -4.55 14.74 -13.92
C LEU A 223 -5.44 15.23 -15.08
N GLY A 224 -4.80 15.91 -16.03
CA GLY A 224 -5.46 16.51 -17.19
C GLY A 224 -5.68 18.02 -17.07
N ALA A 225 -5.31 18.63 -15.95
CA ALA A 225 -5.26 20.09 -15.82
C ALA A 225 -4.33 20.73 -16.88
N PRO A 226 -4.70 21.90 -17.43
CA PRO A 226 -3.95 22.53 -18.52
C PRO A 226 -2.58 23.10 -18.07
N ASP A 227 -2.43 23.39 -16.78
CA ASP A 227 -1.27 23.97 -16.12
C ASP A 227 -0.35 22.94 -15.45
N MET A 228 -0.63 21.65 -15.62
CA MET A 228 0.19 20.57 -15.07
C MET A 228 1.62 20.63 -15.62
N ASP A 229 2.60 20.63 -14.73
CA ASP A 229 4.00 20.74 -15.12
C ASP A 229 4.56 19.41 -15.69
N ALA A 230 5.75 19.50 -16.30
CA ALA A 230 6.37 18.36 -16.96
C ALA A 230 6.82 17.26 -15.98
N ASP A 231 7.22 17.63 -14.76
CA ASP A 231 7.70 16.69 -13.74
C ASP A 231 6.53 15.91 -13.11
N GLN A 232 5.40 16.59 -12.88
CA GLN A 232 4.13 15.96 -12.49
C GLN A 232 3.67 14.94 -13.53
N LEU A 233 3.60 15.34 -14.82
CA LEU A 233 3.24 14.42 -15.90
C LEU A 233 4.20 13.24 -16.02
N LYS A 234 5.49 13.48 -15.83
CA LYS A 234 6.51 12.42 -15.82
C LYS A 234 6.27 11.43 -14.67
N SER A 235 5.97 11.92 -13.47
CA SER A 235 5.66 11.07 -12.32
C SER A 235 4.44 10.17 -12.57
N TYR A 236 3.36 10.71 -13.14
CA TYR A 236 2.20 9.89 -13.52
C TYR A 236 2.55 8.80 -14.56
N ARG A 237 3.34 9.15 -15.58
CA ARG A 237 3.79 8.21 -16.61
C ARG A 237 4.65 7.11 -16.03
N GLU A 238 5.62 7.44 -15.19
CA GLU A 238 6.55 6.47 -14.60
C GLU A 238 5.84 5.55 -13.60
N LYS A 239 4.96 6.12 -12.76
CA LYS A 239 4.27 5.36 -11.70
C LYS A 239 3.11 4.52 -12.24
N PHE A 240 2.26 5.06 -13.11
CA PHE A 240 1.00 4.41 -13.52
C PHE A 240 0.95 4.03 -15.00
N CYS A 241 2.04 4.25 -15.76
CA CYS A 241 2.12 3.97 -17.19
C CYS A 241 1.02 4.66 -18.00
N THR A 242 0.68 5.91 -17.65
CA THR A 242 -0.33 6.71 -18.35
C THR A 242 0.11 7.03 -19.79
N ASP A 243 -0.45 6.30 -20.77
CA ASP A 243 -0.17 6.55 -22.18
C ASP A 243 -0.92 7.80 -22.72
N GLU A 244 -0.62 8.22 -23.95
CA GLU A 244 -1.26 9.40 -24.53
C GLU A 244 -2.79 9.25 -24.71
N THR A 245 -3.28 8.03 -24.88
CA THR A 245 -4.72 7.75 -24.98
C THR A 245 -5.41 8.01 -23.64
N PHE A 246 -4.81 7.53 -22.55
CA PHE A 246 -5.25 7.76 -21.19
C PHE A 246 -5.17 9.24 -20.83
N LEU A 247 -4.04 9.90 -21.11
CA LEU A 247 -3.86 11.33 -20.84
C LEU A 247 -4.87 12.20 -21.62
N LYS A 248 -5.20 11.84 -22.87
CA LYS A 248 -6.27 12.51 -23.63
C LYS A 248 -7.65 12.34 -22.99
N SER A 249 -7.92 11.16 -22.43
CA SER A 249 -9.17 10.88 -21.70
C SER A 249 -9.23 11.66 -20.39
N ALA A 250 -8.12 11.74 -19.65
CA ALA A 250 -7.99 12.54 -18.43
C ALA A 250 -8.21 14.03 -18.71
N ARG A 251 -7.58 14.60 -19.74
CA ARG A 251 -7.82 16.00 -20.18
C ARG A 251 -9.28 16.26 -20.54
N SER A 252 -9.92 15.33 -21.26
CA SER A 252 -11.35 15.43 -21.60
C SER A 252 -12.23 15.41 -20.35
N LEU A 253 -11.91 14.54 -19.38
CA LEU A 253 -12.62 14.45 -18.12
C LEU A 253 -12.46 15.74 -17.30
N TYR A 254 -11.24 16.24 -17.18
CA TYR A 254 -10.92 17.50 -16.48
C TYR A 254 -11.68 18.68 -17.07
N LYS A 255 -11.70 18.83 -18.41
CA LYS A 255 -12.46 19.88 -19.09
C LYS A 255 -13.95 19.78 -18.78
N ARG A 256 -14.51 18.57 -18.75
CA ARG A 256 -15.94 18.36 -18.46
C ARG A 256 -16.31 18.79 -17.05
N ILE A 257 -15.49 18.48 -16.04
CA ILE A 257 -15.79 18.87 -14.65
C ILE A 257 -15.53 20.36 -14.37
N SER A 258 -14.74 21.02 -15.23
CA SER A 258 -14.44 22.45 -15.14
C SER A 258 -15.43 23.33 -15.90
N ASP A 259 -16.37 22.72 -16.65
CA ASP A 259 -17.39 23.43 -17.41
C ASP A 259 -18.59 23.72 -16.50
N ASP A 260 -18.96 25.00 -16.34
CA ASP A 260 -20.11 25.45 -15.53
C ASP A 260 -21.44 24.80 -15.94
N SER A 261 -21.53 24.26 -17.17
CA SER A 261 -22.70 23.52 -17.66
C SER A 261 -22.81 22.10 -17.08
N ALA A 262 -21.72 21.53 -16.56
CA ALA A 262 -21.66 20.20 -15.95
C ALA A 262 -21.96 20.22 -14.45
N LYS A 263 -22.91 21.07 -14.02
CA LYS A 263 -23.33 21.18 -12.61
C LYS A 263 -23.63 19.79 -12.05
N GLY A 264 -22.86 19.39 -11.04
CA GLY A 264 -23.05 18.13 -10.33
C GLY A 264 -22.22 16.95 -10.82
N VAL A 265 -21.20 17.10 -11.67
CA VAL A 265 -20.22 16.03 -11.88
C VAL A 265 -18.91 16.40 -11.20
N GLN A 266 -18.55 15.65 -10.15
CA GLN A 266 -17.22 15.74 -9.53
C GLN A 266 -16.37 14.57 -10.01
N ALA A 267 -15.06 14.80 -10.13
CA ALA A 267 -14.11 13.73 -10.36
C ALA A 267 -12.93 13.86 -9.41
N PHE A 268 -12.36 12.72 -9.09
CA PHE A 268 -11.30 12.59 -8.10
C PHE A 268 -10.41 11.39 -8.43
N GLU A 269 -9.20 11.40 -7.86
CA GLU A 269 -8.22 10.34 -8.07
C GLU A 269 -8.24 9.36 -6.90
N GLN A 270 -8.19 8.06 -7.22
CA GLN A 270 -7.90 7.02 -6.25
C GLN A 270 -6.67 6.22 -6.66
N TYR A 271 -5.92 5.80 -5.66
CA TYR A 271 -4.69 5.03 -5.84
C TYR A 271 -4.80 3.72 -5.08
N LEU A 272 -4.44 2.65 -5.75
CA LEU A 272 -4.32 1.32 -5.18
C LEU A 272 -2.92 0.78 -5.52
N SER A 273 -2.15 0.40 -4.50
CA SER A 273 -0.84 -0.19 -4.67
C SER A 273 -0.85 -1.63 -4.13
N TYR A 274 -0.22 -2.53 -4.88
CA TYR A 274 0.06 -3.91 -4.48
C TYR A 274 1.52 -4.21 -4.74
N VAL A 275 2.22 -4.74 -3.76
CA VAL A 275 3.65 -5.01 -3.89
C VAL A 275 3.86 -6.47 -4.26
N ILE A 276 4.32 -6.70 -5.48
CA ILE A 276 4.54 -8.05 -6.01
C ILE A 276 6.02 -8.45 -5.99
N THR A 277 6.93 -7.51 -5.77
CA THR A 277 8.39 -7.74 -5.84
C THR A 277 8.90 -8.79 -4.83
N SER A 278 8.20 -8.99 -3.71
CA SER A 278 8.52 -10.03 -2.73
C SER A 278 8.30 -11.46 -3.23
N GLY A 279 7.49 -11.68 -4.28
CA GLY A 279 7.32 -12.99 -4.93
C GLY A 279 8.62 -13.54 -5.52
N GLY A 280 9.63 -12.68 -5.75
CA GLY A 280 10.98 -13.09 -6.14
C GLY A 280 11.84 -13.69 -5.01
N ASN A 281 11.28 -13.90 -3.81
CA ASN A 281 11.98 -14.55 -2.69
C ASN A 281 11.82 -16.09 -2.68
N TRP A 282 10.97 -16.62 -3.56
CA TRP A 282 10.76 -18.06 -3.73
C TRP A 282 11.81 -18.70 -4.66
N ALA A 283 11.75 -20.02 -4.81
CA ALA A 283 12.64 -20.78 -5.68
C ALA A 283 12.34 -20.48 -7.16
N GLY A 284 13.03 -19.48 -7.71
CA GLY A 284 12.87 -19.05 -9.10
C GLY A 284 11.73 -18.04 -9.30
N PRO A 285 11.38 -17.73 -10.57
CA PRO A 285 10.26 -16.84 -10.88
C PRO A 285 8.91 -17.48 -10.56
N ILE A 286 7.86 -16.66 -10.51
CA ILE A 286 6.47 -17.11 -10.41
C ILE A 286 6.13 -17.90 -11.66
N GLY A 287 5.74 -19.17 -11.52
CA GLY A 287 5.48 -20.05 -12.68
C GLY A 287 4.40 -19.50 -13.62
N GLU A 288 3.20 -19.27 -13.08
CA GLU A 288 2.07 -18.63 -13.77
C GLU A 288 1.53 -17.47 -12.93
N PHE A 289 1.60 -16.25 -13.46
CA PHE A 289 1.08 -15.05 -12.81
C PHE A 289 -0.13 -14.54 -13.58
N LYS A 290 -1.27 -14.46 -12.89
CA LYS A 290 -2.50 -13.90 -13.42
C LYS A 290 -2.91 -12.70 -12.58
N LEU A 291 -3.09 -11.55 -13.22
CA LEU A 291 -3.60 -10.34 -12.59
C LEU A 291 -4.95 -9.97 -13.20
N ILE A 292 -5.93 -9.68 -12.36
CA ILE A 292 -7.17 -8.99 -12.72
C ILE A 292 -7.22 -7.66 -11.97
N VAL A 293 -7.26 -6.55 -12.70
CA VAL A 293 -7.56 -5.22 -12.16
C VAL A 293 -9.01 -4.88 -12.46
N ASP A 294 -9.81 -4.65 -11.42
CA ASP A 294 -11.23 -4.28 -11.52
C ASP A 294 -11.45 -2.85 -11.07
N LYS A 295 -11.83 -1.97 -12.01
CA LYS A 295 -12.08 -0.56 -11.74
C LYS A 295 -13.47 -0.27 -11.15
N GLY A 296 -14.29 -1.30 -10.95
CA GLY A 296 -15.59 -1.26 -10.25
C GLY A 296 -16.74 -0.58 -11.01
N ASP A 297 -16.48 0.53 -11.71
CA ASP A 297 -17.49 1.27 -12.49
C ASP A 297 -17.04 1.41 -13.95
N PRO A 298 -17.86 1.04 -14.95
CA PRO A 298 -17.57 1.22 -16.37
C PRO A 298 -17.16 2.65 -16.79
N LYS A 299 -17.57 3.68 -16.05
CA LYS A 299 -17.22 5.09 -16.29
C LYS A 299 -15.86 5.51 -15.72
N THR A 300 -15.32 4.79 -14.74
CA THR A 300 -14.01 5.08 -14.15
C THR A 300 -12.91 4.87 -15.19
N LEU A 301 -11.95 5.78 -15.28
CA LEU A 301 -10.74 5.56 -16.08
C LEU A 301 -9.71 4.83 -15.22
N VAL A 302 -8.97 3.88 -15.78
CA VAL A 302 -7.92 3.12 -15.08
C VAL A 302 -6.62 3.13 -15.86
N SER A 303 -5.50 3.29 -15.16
CA SER A 303 -4.14 3.13 -15.71
C SER A 303 -3.27 2.38 -14.70
N PHE A 304 -2.47 1.44 -15.20
CA PHE A 304 -1.47 0.72 -14.44
C PHE A 304 -0.42 0.16 -15.39
N CYS A 305 0.77 -0.12 -14.86
CA CYS A 305 1.85 -0.71 -15.64
C CYS A 305 1.62 -2.20 -15.88
N GLY A 306 1.66 -2.62 -17.14
CA GLY A 306 1.49 -4.01 -17.51
C GLY A 306 1.74 -4.28 -18.99
N ASN A 307 2.40 -5.39 -19.30
CA ASN A 307 2.58 -5.85 -20.67
C ASN A 307 1.45 -6.82 -21.04
N GLY A 308 0.87 -6.64 -22.24
CA GLY A 308 -0.18 -7.53 -22.73
C GLY A 308 -1.51 -7.41 -22.00
N VAL A 309 -1.80 -6.26 -21.38
CA VAL A 309 -3.07 -5.99 -20.70
C VAL A 309 -4.25 -6.14 -21.67
N LYS A 310 -5.22 -6.97 -21.32
CA LYS A 310 -6.45 -7.19 -22.09
C LYS A 310 -7.66 -6.74 -21.30
N LYS A 311 -8.53 -5.94 -21.90
CA LYS A 311 -9.85 -5.66 -21.32
C LYS A 311 -10.75 -6.89 -21.51
N ILE A 312 -11.18 -7.52 -20.43
CA ILE A 312 -11.99 -8.75 -20.45
C ILE A 312 -13.46 -8.50 -20.10
N SER A 313 -13.78 -7.35 -19.50
CA SER A 313 -15.15 -6.92 -19.21
C SER A 313 -15.25 -5.38 -19.20
N PRO A 314 -16.44 -4.78 -19.00
CA PRO A 314 -16.58 -3.33 -18.85
C PRO A 314 -15.69 -2.72 -17.74
N THR A 315 -15.35 -3.49 -16.71
CA THR A 315 -14.57 -3.02 -15.56
C THR A 315 -13.24 -3.75 -15.34
N GLN A 316 -13.05 -4.93 -15.95
CA GLN A 316 -11.91 -5.80 -15.67
C GLN A 316 -10.87 -5.84 -16.79
N PHE A 317 -9.61 -5.80 -16.36
CA PHE A 317 -8.42 -5.88 -17.19
C PHE A 317 -7.56 -7.03 -16.69
N GLU A 318 -7.07 -7.86 -17.59
CA GLU A 318 -6.33 -9.08 -17.30
C GLU A 318 -4.89 -9.00 -17.83
N MET A 319 -3.96 -9.55 -17.06
CA MET A 319 -2.63 -9.95 -17.50
C MET A 319 -2.43 -11.43 -17.16
N ASP A 320 -1.77 -12.15 -18.06
CA ASP A 320 -1.41 -13.56 -17.93
C ASP A 320 0.04 -13.70 -18.40
N ILE A 321 0.93 -14.01 -17.46
CA ILE A 321 2.38 -14.03 -17.65
C ILE A 321 2.94 -15.34 -17.11
N LYS A 322 3.83 -15.99 -17.88
CA LYS A 322 4.56 -17.18 -17.46
C LYS A 322 5.98 -16.83 -17.04
N ASN A 323 6.52 -17.54 -16.06
CA ASN A 323 7.86 -17.34 -15.51
C ASN A 323 8.09 -15.86 -15.13
N TYR A 324 7.13 -15.29 -14.42
CA TYR A 324 7.12 -13.88 -14.09
C TYR A 324 8.13 -13.56 -12.97
N ALA A 325 9.04 -12.64 -13.26
CA ALA A 325 9.96 -12.05 -12.31
C ALA A 325 9.58 -10.56 -12.14
N PRO A 326 8.81 -10.20 -11.10
CA PRO A 326 8.38 -8.83 -10.90
C PRO A 326 9.56 -7.89 -10.62
N GLU A 327 9.72 -6.85 -11.43
CA GLU A 327 10.77 -5.82 -11.27
C GLU A 327 10.27 -4.55 -10.56
N ARG A 328 8.94 -4.42 -10.45
CA ARG A 328 8.28 -3.29 -9.79
C ARG A 328 6.95 -3.71 -9.20
N ASP A 329 6.48 -2.93 -8.26
CA ASP A 329 5.16 -3.08 -7.68
C ASP A 329 4.06 -2.64 -8.65
N ILE A 330 2.83 -3.07 -8.37
CA ILE A 330 1.64 -2.75 -9.16
C ILE A 330 0.96 -1.53 -8.55
N ASP A 331 1.05 -0.41 -9.25
CA ASP A 331 0.34 0.83 -8.91
C ASP A 331 -0.81 1.04 -9.90
N VAL A 332 -2.02 1.21 -9.37
CA VAL A 332 -3.25 1.44 -10.13
C VAL A 332 -3.77 2.84 -9.84
N LEU A 333 -3.92 3.65 -10.89
CA LEU A 333 -4.58 4.93 -10.88
C LEU A 333 -6.03 4.78 -11.37
N LEU A 334 -6.97 5.31 -10.59
CA LEU A 334 -8.38 5.37 -10.94
C LEU A 334 -8.83 6.83 -10.99
N LEU A 335 -9.39 7.27 -12.12
CA LEU A 335 -10.07 8.57 -12.21
C LEU A 335 -11.57 8.32 -12.11
N ARG A 336 -12.12 8.59 -10.93
CA ARG A 336 -13.53 8.32 -10.61
C ARG A 336 -14.37 9.55 -10.83
N THR A 337 -15.63 9.33 -11.17
CA THR A 337 -16.64 10.37 -11.27
C THR A 337 -17.78 10.05 -10.34
N VAL A 338 -18.23 11.05 -9.58
CA VAL A 338 -19.47 10.98 -8.82
C VAL A 338 -20.41 12.05 -9.35
N SER A 339 -21.66 11.67 -9.55
CA SER A 339 -22.73 12.63 -9.80
C SER A 339 -23.20 13.12 -8.43
N GLY A 340 -23.13 14.42 -8.18
CA GLY A 340 -23.80 15.08 -7.07
C GLY A 340 -25.29 14.74 -7.12
N GLN A 341 -25.84 14.39 -5.96
CA GLN A 341 -27.28 14.25 -5.79
C GLN A 341 -27.98 15.60 -5.93
#